data_AF-A0A4R5B243-F1
#
_entry.id   AF-A0A4R5B243-F1
#
_cell.length_a   1.000
_cell.length_b   1.000
_cell.length_c   1.000
_cell.angle_alpha   90.00
_cell.angle_beta   90.00
_cell.angle_gamma   90.00
#
_symmetry.space_group_name_H-M   'P 1'
#
loop_
_entity.id
_entity.type
_entity.pdbx_description
1 polymer ?
#
loop_
_entity_poly.entity_id
_entity_poly.type
_entity_poly.pdbx_seq_one_letter_code
_entity_poly.pdbx_strand_id
1 'polypeptide(L)'
;MAQHTLSHSEKSHGWTSFWSYIPDLMLKLNNRFYSIKNGQLYLHNEDTGVQNNFYGVQYSSKIKMIINESSAEDKIFKTIVLEGNNPWEVALKTNYTESTIKSTEFNKRESRQFAYIRKNENANDFHGNTVQGIGVIQTIAGLNITFKAVSNFVSIGDVLYQLNGSANEPIGTIADVFENTITLAAIITAPVAGYYSFSKKNARIEGGEIRGYYLEVDLENTDTEKVELFAVNTNAVKSSITLTER
;
A
#
# COMPACT_ATOMS: atom_id res chain seq x y z
N MET A 1 7.68 -2.33 -23.45
CA MET A 1 8.00 -0.93 -23.07
C MET A 1 6.70 -0.14 -23.11
N ALA A 2 6.41 0.66 -22.08
CA ALA A 2 5.27 1.58 -22.13
C ALA A 2 5.56 2.66 -23.18
N GLN A 3 4.62 2.88 -24.10
CA GLN A 3 4.75 3.89 -25.15
C GLN A 3 3.97 5.14 -24.71
N HIS A 4 4.62 6.30 -24.75
CA HIS A 4 4.05 7.57 -24.34
C HIS A 4 3.99 8.54 -25.51
N THR A 5 2.95 9.38 -25.53
CA THR A 5 2.90 10.55 -26.40
C THR A 5 3.42 11.74 -25.64
N LEU A 6 4.27 12.56 -26.27
CA LEU A 6 4.87 13.74 -25.66
C LEU A 6 4.38 14.98 -26.37
N SER A 7 3.95 15.98 -25.60
CA SER A 7 3.66 17.31 -26.15
C SER A 7 4.83 18.24 -25.88
N HIS A 8 5.32 18.90 -26.93
CA HIS A 8 6.35 19.94 -26.86
C HIS A 8 5.73 21.29 -27.18
N SER A 9 6.10 22.32 -26.43
CA SER A 9 5.72 23.70 -26.70
C SER A 9 6.95 24.47 -27.15
N GLU A 10 6.92 24.94 -28.40
CA GLU A 10 7.98 25.79 -28.96
C GLU A 10 8.13 27.10 -28.19
N LYS A 11 7.01 27.69 -27.73
CA LYS A 11 7.03 28.93 -26.96
C LYS A 11 7.80 28.79 -25.65
N SER A 12 7.64 27.68 -24.95
CA SER A 12 8.32 27.39 -23.68
C SER A 12 9.60 26.57 -23.85
N HIS A 13 9.98 26.23 -25.09
CA HIS A 13 11.15 25.41 -25.43
C HIS A 13 11.27 24.13 -24.58
N GLY A 14 10.16 23.41 -24.40
CA GLY A 14 10.16 22.22 -23.55
C GLY A 14 8.92 21.34 -23.65
N TRP A 15 9.02 20.16 -23.03
CA TRP A 15 7.94 19.18 -22.91
C TRP A 15 6.90 19.66 -21.89
N THR A 16 5.65 19.75 -22.31
CA THR A 16 4.55 20.26 -21.47
C THR A 16 3.71 19.17 -20.86
N SER A 17 3.64 17.99 -21.49
CA SER A 17 2.75 16.91 -21.07
C SER A 17 3.23 15.55 -21.56
N PHE A 18 2.96 14.54 -20.75
CA PHE A 18 3.23 13.14 -21.01
C PHE A 18 1.89 12.41 -20.98
N TRP A 19 1.49 11.82 -22.10
CA TRP A 19 0.20 11.15 -22.23
C TRP A 19 0.40 9.64 -22.24
N SER A 20 -0.48 8.94 -21.53
CA SER A 20 -0.50 7.47 -21.47
C SER A 20 -1.23 6.81 -22.65
N TYR A 21 -1.77 7.61 -23.56
CA TYR A 21 -2.47 7.16 -24.76
C TYR A 21 -1.78 7.67 -26.03
N ILE A 22 -2.05 7.00 -27.17
CA ILE A 22 -1.38 7.25 -28.44
C ILE A 22 -2.40 7.67 -29.50
N PRO A 23 -2.69 8.98 -29.64
CA PRO A 23 -3.48 9.51 -30.74
C PRO A 23 -2.69 9.53 -32.04
N ASP A 24 -3.39 9.66 -33.17
CA ASP A 24 -2.77 9.91 -34.48
C ASP A 24 -2.57 11.42 -34.69
N LEU A 25 -3.48 12.25 -34.16
CA LEU A 25 -3.38 13.72 -34.14
C LEU A 25 -4.03 14.29 -32.88
N MET A 26 -3.50 15.41 -32.39
CA MET A 26 -4.06 16.17 -31.27
C MET A 26 -4.21 17.63 -31.69
N LEU A 27 -5.36 18.26 -31.39
CA LEU A 27 -5.62 19.65 -31.74
C LEU A 27 -6.59 20.31 -30.76
N LYS A 28 -6.52 21.64 -30.68
CA LYS A 28 -7.41 22.47 -29.86
C LYS A 28 -8.21 23.40 -30.76
N LEU A 29 -9.52 23.49 -30.55
CA LEU A 29 -10.41 24.43 -31.23
C LEU A 29 -11.39 25.01 -30.22
N ASN A 30 -11.51 26.34 -30.13
CA ASN A 30 -12.47 27.04 -29.26
C ASN A 30 -12.52 26.51 -27.81
N ASN A 31 -11.34 26.32 -27.21
CA ASN A 31 -11.17 25.78 -25.86
C ASN A 31 -11.63 24.33 -25.65
N ARG A 32 -11.89 23.59 -26.72
CA ARG A 32 -12.09 22.14 -26.71
C ARG A 32 -10.85 21.43 -27.21
N PHE A 33 -10.50 20.35 -26.52
CA PHE A 33 -9.34 19.53 -26.83
C PHE A 33 -9.80 18.25 -27.53
N TYR A 34 -9.33 18.07 -28.76
CA TYR A 34 -9.68 16.98 -29.64
C TYR A 34 -8.46 16.10 -29.96
N SER A 35 -8.72 14.83 -30.21
CA SER A 35 -7.75 13.94 -30.84
C SER A 35 -8.40 13.10 -31.94
N ILE A 36 -7.59 12.66 -32.89
CA ILE A 36 -8.00 11.70 -33.91
C ILE A 36 -7.34 10.35 -33.61
N LYS A 37 -8.11 9.27 -33.66
CA LYS A 37 -7.59 7.90 -33.62
C LYS A 37 -8.34 7.01 -34.59
N ASN A 38 -7.62 6.30 -35.47
CA ASN A 38 -8.20 5.40 -36.47
C ASN A 38 -9.30 6.08 -37.32
N GLY A 39 -9.10 7.36 -37.66
CA GLY A 39 -10.08 8.16 -38.42
C GLY A 39 -11.30 8.66 -37.63
N GLN A 40 -11.41 8.35 -36.33
CA GLN A 40 -12.47 8.83 -35.46
C GLN A 40 -12.00 10.03 -34.61
N LEU A 41 -12.92 10.98 -34.37
CA LEU A 41 -12.68 12.17 -33.55
C LEU A 41 -13.12 11.92 -32.11
N TYR A 42 -12.28 12.28 -31.14
CA TYR A 42 -12.55 12.18 -29.71
C TYR A 42 -12.41 13.56 -29.07
N LEU A 43 -13.36 13.90 -28.20
CA LEU A 43 -13.36 15.10 -27.36
C LEU A 43 -12.97 14.69 -25.94
N HIS A 44 -11.99 15.36 -25.35
CA HIS A 44 -11.38 14.94 -24.07
C HIS A 44 -11.80 15.76 -22.85
N ASN A 45 -12.14 17.04 -23.05
CA ASN A 45 -12.47 17.96 -21.95
C ASN A 45 -13.98 18.21 -21.87
N GLU A 46 -14.75 17.12 -21.86
CA GLU A 46 -16.20 17.12 -21.69
C GLU A 46 -16.57 16.52 -20.34
N ASP A 47 -17.55 17.14 -19.66
CA ASP A 47 -17.99 16.72 -18.32
C ASP A 47 -18.96 15.52 -18.36
N THR A 48 -19.26 14.98 -19.54
CA THR A 48 -20.20 13.88 -19.74
C THR A 48 -19.49 12.64 -20.29
N GLY A 49 -19.94 11.47 -19.87
CA GLY A 49 -19.40 10.18 -20.31
C GLY A 49 -18.42 9.54 -19.32
N VAL A 50 -17.81 8.44 -19.78
CA VAL A 50 -16.89 7.61 -18.99
C VAL A 50 -15.55 8.33 -18.85
N GLN A 51 -15.22 8.71 -17.61
CA GLN A 51 -13.97 9.40 -17.29
C GLN A 51 -12.76 8.48 -17.44
N ASN A 52 -11.60 9.06 -17.80
CA ASN A 52 -10.33 8.34 -18.04
C ASN A 52 -10.40 7.19 -19.06
N ASN A 53 -11.33 7.26 -20.00
CA ASN A 53 -11.38 6.31 -21.11
C ASN A 53 -10.77 6.96 -22.37
N PHE A 54 -9.73 6.33 -22.91
CA PHE A 54 -9.07 6.82 -24.12
C PHE A 54 -9.09 5.71 -25.18
N TYR A 55 -9.88 5.94 -26.24
CA TYR A 55 -10.03 5.03 -27.38
C TYR A 55 -10.50 3.62 -26.98
N GLY A 56 -11.41 3.53 -26.01
CA GLY A 56 -11.96 2.26 -25.51
C GLY A 56 -11.14 1.61 -24.39
N VAL A 57 -9.98 2.17 -24.04
CA VAL A 57 -9.15 1.68 -22.94
C VAL A 57 -9.41 2.52 -21.69
N GLN A 58 -9.83 1.86 -20.61
CA GLN A 58 -10.07 2.47 -19.31
C GLN A 58 -8.77 2.59 -18.51
N TYR A 59 -8.52 3.75 -17.92
CA TYR A 59 -7.39 4.01 -17.03
C TYR A 59 -7.85 4.44 -15.64
N SER A 60 -7.01 4.21 -14.63
CA SER A 60 -7.21 4.74 -13.27
C SER A 60 -6.68 6.18 -13.16
N SER A 61 -7.36 7.01 -12.38
CA SER A 61 -6.81 8.28 -11.90
C SER A 61 -5.71 8.00 -10.87
N LYS A 62 -4.54 8.66 -11.01
CA LYS A 62 -3.44 8.54 -10.05
C LYS A 62 -2.91 9.91 -9.66
N ILE A 63 -2.70 10.12 -8.36
CA ILE A 63 -2.08 11.33 -7.81
C ILE A 63 -0.99 10.89 -6.84
N LYS A 64 0.24 11.36 -7.06
CA LYS A 64 1.37 11.15 -6.16
C LYS A 64 1.75 12.48 -5.52
N MET A 65 1.89 12.49 -4.20
CA MET A 65 2.34 13.67 -3.45
C MET A 65 3.29 13.30 -2.32
N ILE A 66 4.06 14.28 -1.87
CA ILE A 66 4.99 14.14 -0.75
C ILE A 66 4.62 15.16 0.31
N ILE A 67 4.29 14.67 1.50
CA ILE A 67 4.04 15.47 2.70
C ILE A 67 5.29 15.42 3.56
N ASN A 68 6.00 16.53 3.71
CA ASN A 68 7.29 16.54 4.39
C ASN A 68 7.40 17.55 5.55
N GLU A 69 6.31 18.24 5.94
CA GLU A 69 6.27 19.43 6.82
C GLU A 69 7.56 19.69 7.65
N SER A 70 7.69 19.49 8.96
CA SER A 70 8.99 19.67 9.64
C SER A 70 10.03 18.61 9.24
N SER A 71 10.70 18.74 8.08
CA SER A 71 11.50 17.67 7.44
C SER A 71 12.73 17.21 8.21
N ALA A 72 13.20 17.98 9.19
CA ALA A 72 14.30 17.60 10.08
C ALA A 72 13.87 16.63 11.21
N GLU A 73 12.56 16.42 11.40
CA GLU A 73 12.02 15.60 12.47
C GLU A 73 11.33 14.35 11.91
N ASP A 74 11.60 13.20 12.54
CA ASP A 74 10.79 12.01 12.34
C ASP A 74 9.39 12.22 12.92
N LYS A 75 8.39 11.76 12.17
CA LYS A 75 6.98 11.89 12.54
C LYS A 75 6.32 10.52 12.48
N ILE A 76 5.26 10.36 13.25
CA ILE A 76 4.33 9.24 13.15
C ILE A 76 3.05 9.75 12.53
N PHE A 77 2.70 9.23 11.36
CA PHE A 77 1.48 9.58 10.66
C PHE A 77 0.33 8.72 11.18
N LYS A 78 -0.80 9.35 11.55
CA LYS A 78 -1.92 8.69 12.22
C LYS A 78 -3.17 8.56 11.36
N THR A 79 -3.43 9.55 10.52
CA THR A 79 -4.68 9.64 9.76
C THR A 79 -4.45 10.18 8.36
N ILE A 80 -5.35 9.84 7.45
CA ILE A 80 -5.51 10.49 6.16
C ILE A 80 -6.94 11.01 6.07
N VAL A 81 -7.07 12.24 5.58
CA VAL A 81 -8.35 12.90 5.35
C VAL A 81 -8.37 13.44 3.93
N LEU A 82 -9.30 12.94 3.12
CA LEU A 82 -9.51 13.41 1.76
C LEU A 82 -10.69 14.39 1.75
N GLU A 83 -10.45 15.60 1.26
CA GLU A 83 -11.51 16.57 0.97
C GLU A 83 -11.93 16.36 -0.48
N GLY A 84 -13.02 15.62 -0.68
CA GLY A 84 -13.48 15.23 -2.01
C GLY A 84 -14.82 14.52 -1.96
N ASN A 85 -15.41 14.27 -3.13
CA ASN A 85 -16.72 13.62 -3.22
C ASN A 85 -16.64 12.10 -2.97
N ASN A 86 -15.56 11.45 -3.40
CA ASN A 86 -15.38 9.99 -3.32
C ASN A 86 -14.10 9.61 -2.54
N PRO A 87 -14.06 8.42 -1.91
CA PRO A 87 -12.83 7.87 -1.35
C PRO A 87 -11.88 7.41 -2.46
N TRP A 88 -10.58 7.39 -2.15
CA TRP A 88 -9.52 6.91 -3.04
C TRP A 88 -8.77 5.79 -2.33
N GLU A 89 -8.22 4.84 -3.08
CA GLU A 89 -7.23 3.92 -2.53
C GLU A 89 -5.94 4.69 -2.27
N VAL A 90 -5.30 4.41 -1.13
CA VAL A 90 -4.12 5.14 -0.69
C VAL A 90 -3.00 4.16 -0.38
N ALA A 91 -1.88 4.29 -1.08
CA ALA A 91 -0.61 3.69 -0.68
C ALA A 91 0.26 4.75 0.00
N LEU A 92 0.78 4.38 1.16
CA LEU A 92 1.55 5.25 2.04
C LEU A 92 2.95 4.70 2.17
N LYS A 93 3.96 5.54 1.95
CA LYS A 93 5.35 5.14 2.06
C LYS A 93 6.18 6.23 2.73
N THR A 94 7.01 5.83 3.67
CA THR A 94 8.05 6.69 4.26
C THR A 94 9.42 6.14 3.89
N ASN A 95 10.48 6.72 4.44
CA ASN A 95 11.83 6.15 4.36
C ASN A 95 11.99 4.81 5.10
N TYR A 96 11.06 4.44 5.99
CA TYR A 96 11.20 3.26 6.87
C TYR A 96 10.01 2.30 6.85
N THR A 97 8.80 2.82 6.69
CA THR A 97 7.54 2.07 6.82
C THR A 97 6.62 2.30 5.63
N GLU A 98 5.74 1.34 5.37
CA GLU A 98 4.71 1.43 4.34
C GLU A 98 3.38 0.88 4.83
N SER A 99 2.27 1.37 4.28
CA SER A 99 0.91 0.89 4.60
C SER A 99 -0.05 1.18 3.45
N THR A 100 -1.18 0.49 3.44
CA THR A 100 -2.25 0.70 2.48
C THR A 100 -3.58 1.02 3.17
N ILE A 101 -4.40 1.84 2.53
CA ILE A 101 -5.78 2.13 2.94
C ILE A 101 -6.67 1.89 1.72
N LYS A 102 -7.64 0.98 1.85
CA LYS A 102 -8.63 0.72 0.80
C LYS A 102 -9.71 1.80 0.81
N SER A 103 -10.32 2.04 -0.34
CA SER A 103 -11.45 2.99 -0.47
C SER A 103 -12.59 2.69 0.52
N THR A 104 -12.85 1.40 0.79
CA THR A 104 -13.88 0.93 1.75
C THR A 104 -13.55 1.20 3.22
N GLU A 105 -12.32 1.57 3.56
CA GLU A 105 -11.90 1.86 4.94
C GLU A 105 -12.12 3.33 5.32
N PHE A 106 -12.46 4.17 4.35
CA PHE A 106 -12.84 5.54 4.59
C PHE A 106 -14.24 5.60 5.18
N ASN A 107 -14.35 6.33 6.29
CA ASN A 107 -15.61 6.72 6.87
C ASN A 107 -15.87 8.17 6.51
N LYS A 108 -17.01 8.43 5.85
CA LYS A 108 -17.45 9.78 5.59
C LYS A 108 -17.77 10.46 6.93
N ARG A 109 -17.03 11.49 7.27
CA ARG A 109 -17.24 12.34 8.44
C ARG A 109 -17.44 13.76 7.94
N GLU A 110 -18.65 14.29 8.14
CA GLU A 110 -19.08 15.55 7.54
C GLU A 110 -18.93 15.52 6.00
N SER A 111 -18.26 16.50 5.42
CA SER A 111 -17.97 16.60 3.98
C SER A 111 -16.60 16.01 3.60
N ARG A 112 -15.98 15.18 4.46
CA ARG A 112 -14.63 14.64 4.27
C ARG A 112 -14.61 13.12 4.39
N GLN A 113 -13.69 12.48 3.67
CA GLN A 113 -13.41 11.05 3.80
C GLN A 113 -12.28 10.87 4.81
N PHE A 114 -12.56 10.25 5.95
CA PHE A 114 -11.59 10.05 7.03
C PHE A 114 -11.19 8.58 7.14
N ALA A 115 -9.90 8.30 7.19
CA ALA A 115 -9.37 6.97 7.49
C ALA A 115 -8.21 7.04 8.51
N TYR A 116 -8.14 6.01 9.36
CA TYR A 116 -6.95 5.76 10.17
C TYR A 116 -5.89 5.06 9.31
N ILE A 117 -4.64 5.49 9.45
CA ILE A 117 -3.51 4.80 8.84
C ILE A 117 -3.31 3.47 9.59
N ARG A 118 -3.13 2.39 8.83
CA ARG A 118 -2.85 1.06 9.41
C ARG A 118 -1.38 0.97 9.83
N LYS A 119 -1.02 -0.14 10.46
CA LYS A 119 0.36 -0.36 10.88
C LYS A 119 1.28 -0.66 9.68
N ASN A 120 2.59 -0.76 9.95
CA ASN A 120 3.60 -1.06 8.96
C ASN A 120 3.35 -2.42 8.30
N GLU A 121 2.98 -2.41 7.02
CA GLU A 121 2.69 -3.59 6.22
C GLU A 121 3.94 -4.15 5.51
N ASN A 122 5.12 -3.57 5.76
CA ASN A 122 6.38 -4.07 5.19
C ASN A 122 6.60 -5.54 5.57
N ALA A 123 6.58 -6.41 4.56
CA ALA A 123 6.73 -7.85 4.73
C ALA A 123 8.11 -8.22 5.32
N ASN A 124 9.13 -7.39 5.09
CA ASN A 124 10.50 -7.62 5.53
C ASN A 124 10.82 -6.98 6.89
N ASP A 125 9.88 -6.28 7.51
CA ASP A 125 10.08 -5.78 8.86
C ASP A 125 9.84 -6.90 9.87
N PHE A 126 10.91 -7.36 10.51
CA PHE A 126 10.88 -8.36 11.59
C PHE A 126 11.18 -7.72 12.96
N HIS A 127 11.14 -6.39 13.05
CA HIS A 127 11.41 -5.66 14.28
C HIS A 127 10.14 -5.37 15.09
N GLY A 128 10.36 -4.94 16.33
CA GLY A 128 9.29 -4.64 17.28
C GLY A 128 8.60 -5.90 17.82
N ASN A 129 7.54 -5.70 18.59
CA ASN A 129 6.78 -6.78 19.23
C ASN A 129 5.86 -7.55 18.25
N THR A 130 6.24 -7.62 16.97
CA THR A 130 5.47 -8.22 15.87
C THR A 130 5.89 -9.67 15.61
N VAL A 131 7.05 -10.06 16.10
CA VAL A 131 7.64 -11.39 15.91
C VAL A 131 7.80 -12.07 17.25
N GLN A 132 7.37 -13.33 17.33
CA GLN A 132 7.49 -14.16 18.53
C GLN A 132 8.27 -15.43 18.21
N GLY A 133 9.36 -15.65 18.93
CA GLY A 133 10.09 -16.91 18.88
C GLY A 133 9.26 -18.06 19.43
N ILE A 134 9.24 -19.19 18.71
CA ILE A 134 8.55 -20.42 19.13
C ILE A 134 9.59 -21.45 19.56
N GLY A 135 10.55 -21.77 18.68
CA GLY A 135 11.58 -22.76 18.94
C GLY A 135 11.85 -23.68 17.77
N VAL A 136 12.52 -24.80 18.03
CA VAL A 136 12.93 -25.76 17.01
C VAL A 136 11.78 -26.70 16.64
N ILE A 137 11.56 -26.89 15.34
CA ILE A 137 10.58 -27.86 14.81
C ILE A 137 11.01 -29.28 15.21
N GLN A 138 10.13 -30.02 15.90
CA GLN A 138 10.39 -31.40 16.33
C GLN A 138 9.92 -32.39 15.27
N THR A 139 8.63 -32.32 14.94
CA THR A 139 8.00 -33.24 13.98
C THR A 139 7.09 -32.48 13.05
N ILE A 140 6.97 -33.00 11.82
CA ILE A 140 6.13 -32.47 10.76
C ILE A 140 5.24 -33.61 10.30
N ALA A 141 3.93 -33.43 10.39
CA ALA A 141 2.92 -34.40 9.97
C ALA A 141 1.90 -33.69 9.07
N GLY A 142 2.17 -33.63 7.77
CA GLY A 142 1.35 -32.87 6.83
C GLY A 142 1.35 -31.38 7.19
N LEU A 143 0.17 -30.84 7.53
CA LEU A 143 -0.01 -29.44 7.94
C LEU A 143 0.27 -29.18 9.42
N ASN A 144 0.48 -30.23 10.22
CA ASN A 144 0.71 -30.14 11.65
C ASN A 144 2.21 -30.09 11.94
N ILE A 145 2.66 -29.05 12.63
CA ILE A 145 4.04 -28.84 13.03
C ILE A 145 4.10 -28.82 14.55
N THR A 146 4.85 -29.75 15.13
CA THR A 146 4.96 -29.89 16.59
C THR A 146 6.27 -29.29 17.08
N PHE A 147 6.18 -28.53 18.17
CA PHE A 147 7.28 -27.90 18.88
C PHE A 147 7.43 -28.49 20.28
N LYS A 148 8.48 -28.09 21.01
CA LYS A 148 8.63 -28.45 22.43
C LYS A 148 7.55 -27.79 23.30
N ALA A 149 7.25 -26.53 22.99
CA ALA A 149 6.20 -25.73 23.59
C ALA A 149 5.81 -24.63 22.61
N VAL A 150 4.53 -24.26 22.57
CA VAL A 150 4.05 -23.09 21.83
C VAL A 150 3.62 -22.03 22.83
N SER A 151 4.03 -20.78 22.59
CA SER A 151 3.69 -19.67 23.47
C SER A 151 2.27 -19.17 23.23
N ASN A 152 1.60 -18.71 24.29
CA ASN A 152 0.25 -18.10 24.21
C ASN A 152 0.20 -16.80 23.40
N PHE A 153 1.36 -16.24 23.00
CA PHE A 153 1.43 -15.07 22.13
C PHE A 153 1.27 -15.41 20.64
N VAL A 154 1.35 -16.70 20.26
CA VAL A 154 1.07 -17.16 18.90
C VAL A 154 -0.44 -17.19 18.68
N SER A 155 -0.91 -16.51 17.64
CA SER A 155 -2.34 -16.36 17.34
C SER A 155 -2.70 -17.00 16.00
N ILE A 156 -3.96 -17.42 15.88
CA ILE A 156 -4.52 -17.86 14.60
C ILE A 156 -4.48 -16.69 13.61
N GLY A 157 -4.02 -16.95 12.39
CA GLY A 157 -3.81 -15.95 11.35
C GLY A 157 -2.38 -15.37 11.29
N ASP A 158 -1.52 -15.67 12.26
CA ASP A 158 -0.09 -15.35 12.18
C ASP A 158 0.58 -16.17 11.06
N VAL A 159 1.69 -15.67 10.53
CA VAL A 159 2.51 -16.39 9.55
C VAL A 159 3.67 -17.06 10.28
N LEU A 160 3.81 -18.37 10.12
CA LEU A 160 4.92 -19.13 10.67
C LEU A 160 6.12 -19.03 9.71
N TYR A 161 7.30 -18.72 10.26
CA TYR A 161 8.57 -18.66 9.55
C TYR A 161 9.55 -19.70 10.10
N GLN A 162 10.49 -20.13 9.26
CA GLN A 162 11.69 -20.86 9.67
C GLN A 162 12.95 -20.07 9.32
N LEU A 163 14.00 -20.29 10.12
CA LEU A 163 15.32 -19.73 9.88
C LEU A 163 16.19 -20.77 9.18
N ASN A 164 16.49 -20.53 7.90
CA ASN A 164 17.41 -21.34 7.11
C ASN A 164 18.74 -20.60 6.95
N GLY A 165 19.68 -20.84 7.86
CA GLY A 165 20.91 -20.05 7.96
C GLY A 165 20.61 -18.60 8.34
N SER A 166 20.78 -17.67 7.41
CA SER A 166 20.45 -16.24 7.61
C SER A 166 19.14 -15.82 6.93
N ALA A 167 18.46 -16.73 6.23
CA ALA A 167 17.21 -16.44 5.53
C ALA A 167 15.99 -16.75 6.39
N ASN A 168 15.06 -15.79 6.44
CA ASN A 168 13.74 -15.96 7.07
C ASN A 168 12.75 -16.44 6.00
N GLU A 169 12.35 -17.71 6.04
CA GLU A 169 11.47 -18.31 5.05
C GLU A 169 10.04 -18.50 5.61
N PRO A 170 8.98 -18.02 4.93
CA PRO A 170 7.61 -18.23 5.37
C PRO A 170 7.18 -19.68 5.09
N ILE A 171 6.75 -20.40 6.12
CA ILE A 171 6.22 -21.76 6.02
C ILE A 171 4.74 -21.72 5.60
N GLY A 172 3.92 -20.91 6.26
CA GLY A 172 2.48 -20.81 5.99
C GLY A 172 1.73 -20.02 7.07
N THR A 173 0.43 -19.81 6.86
CA THR A 173 -0.46 -19.15 7.82
C THR A 173 -1.00 -20.15 8.85
N ILE A 174 -1.03 -19.74 10.11
CA ILE A 174 -1.52 -20.56 11.22
C ILE A 174 -3.04 -20.60 11.17
N ALA A 175 -3.60 -21.80 11.01
CA ALA A 175 -5.04 -22.05 11.03
C ALA A 175 -5.55 -22.44 12.43
N ASP A 176 -4.73 -23.15 13.20
CA ASP A 176 -5.08 -23.58 14.55
C ASP A 176 -3.83 -23.78 15.42
N VAL A 177 -3.99 -23.66 16.73
CA VAL A 177 -2.96 -23.90 17.73
C VAL A 177 -3.53 -24.76 18.84
N PHE A 178 -3.01 -25.97 18.97
CA PHE A 178 -3.41 -26.91 20.01
C PHE A 178 -2.20 -27.44 20.77
N GLU A 179 -2.12 -27.07 22.05
CA GLU A 179 -0.99 -27.38 22.94
C GLU A 179 0.37 -27.03 22.31
N ASN A 180 1.12 -28.04 21.87
CA ASN A 180 2.45 -27.91 21.28
C ASN A 180 2.46 -27.99 19.76
N THR A 181 1.29 -28.08 19.13
CA THR A 181 1.14 -28.29 17.69
C THR A 181 0.47 -27.09 17.04
N ILE A 182 1.08 -26.62 15.96
CA ILE A 182 0.54 -25.57 15.10
C ILE A 182 0.07 -26.22 13.80
N THR A 183 -1.18 -25.97 13.45
CA THR A 183 -1.79 -26.44 12.19
C THR A 183 -1.77 -25.29 11.20
N LEU A 184 -1.19 -25.50 10.02
CA LEU A 184 -1.16 -24.50 8.96
C LEU A 184 -2.37 -24.62 8.02
N ALA A 185 -2.85 -23.51 7.45
CA ALA A 185 -3.89 -23.52 6.43
C ALA A 185 -3.39 -24.09 5.10
N ALA A 186 -2.16 -23.75 4.74
CA ALA A 186 -1.44 -24.25 3.58
C ALA A 186 0.07 -24.10 3.80
N ILE A 187 0.84 -24.97 3.15
CA ILE A 187 2.31 -24.87 3.13
C ILE A 187 2.73 -24.10 1.88
N ILE A 188 3.43 -22.99 2.10
CA ILE A 188 4.05 -22.16 1.06
C ILE A 188 5.50 -22.63 0.84
N THR A 189 6.24 -22.80 1.92
CA THR A 189 7.61 -23.35 1.92
C THR A 189 7.66 -24.56 2.81
N ALA A 190 8.27 -25.65 2.35
CA ALA A 190 8.35 -26.89 3.11
C ALA A 190 9.08 -26.67 4.44
N PRO A 191 8.45 -26.99 5.59
CA PRO A 191 9.12 -26.91 6.89
C PRO A 191 10.24 -27.95 6.98
N VAL A 192 11.33 -27.62 7.66
CA VAL A 192 12.47 -28.53 7.88
C VAL A 192 12.59 -28.84 9.36
N ALA A 193 12.53 -30.12 9.72
CA ALA A 193 12.71 -30.55 11.11
C ALA A 193 14.12 -30.19 11.60
N GLY A 194 14.22 -29.69 12.83
CA GLY A 194 15.47 -29.20 13.40
C GLY A 194 15.76 -27.71 13.15
N TYR A 195 15.00 -27.03 12.28
CA TYR A 195 15.15 -25.58 12.10
C TYR A 195 14.40 -24.79 13.18
N TYR A 196 14.94 -23.61 13.50
CA TYR A 196 14.29 -22.67 14.40
C TYR A 196 13.13 -21.96 13.69
N SER A 197 12.00 -21.84 14.37
CA SER A 197 10.81 -21.15 13.87
C SER A 197 10.31 -20.07 14.81
N PHE A 198 9.68 -19.08 14.19
CA PHE A 198 9.04 -17.95 14.85
C PHE A 198 7.74 -17.61 14.14
N SER A 199 6.75 -17.07 14.85
CA SER A 199 5.55 -16.50 14.22
C SER A 199 5.74 -15.00 14.01
N LYS A 200 5.20 -14.51 12.89
CA LYS A 200 5.04 -13.09 12.61
C LYS A 200 3.56 -12.75 12.60
N LYS A 201 3.19 -11.78 13.43
CA LYS A 201 1.84 -11.27 13.57
C LYS A 201 1.39 -10.53 12.32
N ASN A 202 0.08 -10.33 12.17
CA ASN A 202 -0.45 -9.57 11.05
C ASN A 202 0.05 -8.12 11.11
N ALA A 203 0.96 -7.80 10.18
CA ALA A 203 1.67 -6.52 10.13
C ALA A 203 0.72 -5.32 10.00
N ARG A 204 -0.46 -5.49 9.40
CA ARG A 204 -1.46 -4.43 9.26
C ARG A 204 -2.15 -4.06 10.57
N ILE A 205 -2.26 -5.03 11.49
CA ILE A 205 -3.00 -4.89 12.76
C ILE A 205 -2.04 -4.58 13.91
N GLU A 206 -0.97 -5.37 14.03
CA GLU A 206 -0.04 -5.33 15.16
C GLU A 206 1.35 -4.82 14.78
N GLY A 207 1.55 -4.38 13.53
CA GLY A 207 2.83 -3.85 13.05
C GLY A 207 3.28 -2.56 13.74
N GLY A 208 4.47 -2.11 13.34
CA GLY A 208 5.01 -0.81 13.77
C GLY A 208 4.13 0.37 13.33
N GLU A 209 4.31 1.51 13.99
CA GLU A 209 3.70 2.77 13.55
C GLU A 209 4.31 3.25 12.22
N ILE A 210 3.52 3.96 11.40
CA ILE A 210 4.03 4.58 10.16
C ILE A 210 4.89 5.79 10.52
N ARG A 211 6.20 5.59 10.53
CA ARG A 211 7.20 6.57 10.96
C ARG A 211 8.10 6.98 9.80
N GLY A 212 8.41 8.26 9.74
CA GLY A 212 9.48 8.78 8.89
C GLY A 212 9.52 10.30 8.85
N TYR A 213 10.54 10.85 8.20
CA TYR A 213 10.70 12.30 8.07
C TYR A 213 9.79 12.91 6.98
N TYR A 214 9.35 12.08 6.02
CA TYR A 214 8.35 12.40 5.00
C TYR A 214 7.34 11.26 4.85
N LEU A 215 6.21 11.57 4.22
CA LEU A 215 5.20 10.64 3.78
C LEU A 215 4.93 10.86 2.30
N GLU A 216 5.21 9.85 1.49
CA GLU A 216 4.72 9.72 0.12
C GLU A 216 3.30 9.14 0.17
N VAL A 217 2.37 9.82 -0.50
CA VAL A 217 0.97 9.43 -0.60
C VAL A 217 0.66 9.22 -2.08
N ASP A 218 0.40 7.98 -2.44
CA ASP A 218 -0.07 7.56 -3.76
C ASP A 218 -1.56 7.29 -3.68
N LEU A 219 -2.35 8.11 -4.37
CA LEU A 219 -3.79 7.94 -4.49
C LEU A 219 -4.13 7.30 -5.83
N GLU A 220 -5.01 6.32 -5.80
CA GLU A 220 -5.59 5.69 -7.00
C GLU A 220 -7.12 5.65 -6.90
N ASN A 221 -7.78 5.98 -8.01
CA ASN A 221 -9.24 5.88 -8.14
C ASN A 221 -9.60 5.28 -9.49
N THR A 222 -10.51 4.30 -9.46
CA THR A 222 -10.96 3.52 -10.61
C THR A 222 -12.38 3.87 -11.05
N ASP A 223 -13.00 4.89 -10.45
CA ASP A 223 -14.34 5.32 -10.79
C ASP A 223 -14.38 5.83 -12.24
N THR A 224 -15.47 5.49 -12.93
CA THR A 224 -15.75 5.94 -14.30
C THR A 224 -16.55 7.24 -14.35
N GLU A 225 -17.01 7.71 -13.19
CA GLU A 225 -17.77 8.94 -13.03
C GLU A 225 -16.86 10.10 -12.64
N LYS A 226 -17.40 11.32 -12.67
CA LYS A 226 -16.64 12.51 -12.27
C LYS A 226 -16.28 12.46 -10.77
N VAL A 227 -14.98 12.50 -10.49
CA VAL A 227 -14.43 12.55 -9.12
C VAL A 227 -13.72 13.88 -8.89
N GLU A 228 -13.91 14.45 -7.71
CA GLU A 228 -13.27 15.70 -7.27
C GLU A 228 -12.47 15.45 -6.00
N LEU A 229 -11.23 15.90 -5.99
CA LEU A 229 -10.34 15.92 -4.83
C LEU A 229 -9.74 17.32 -4.70
N PHE A 230 -10.05 17.97 -3.59
CA PHE A 230 -9.61 19.34 -3.29
C PHE A 230 -8.32 19.35 -2.47
N ALA A 231 -8.24 18.51 -1.43
CA ALA A 231 -7.10 18.47 -0.54
C ALA A 231 -6.90 17.08 0.09
N VAL A 232 -5.65 16.81 0.47
CA VAL A 232 -5.25 15.65 1.25
C VAL A 232 -4.57 16.15 2.51
N ASN A 233 -5.14 15.80 3.66
CA ASN A 233 -4.63 16.20 4.96
C ASN A 233 -4.19 14.96 5.74
N THR A 234 -3.17 15.11 6.57
CA THR A 234 -2.72 14.07 7.49
C THR A 234 -2.49 14.66 8.88
N ASN A 235 -2.78 13.88 9.92
CA ASN A 235 -2.32 14.20 11.26
C ASN A 235 -1.04 13.43 11.53
N ALA A 236 0.02 14.16 11.88
CA ALA A 236 1.32 13.61 12.23
C ALA A 236 1.74 14.11 13.62
N VAL A 237 2.33 13.22 14.41
CA VAL A 237 2.89 13.54 15.73
C VAL A 237 4.39 13.34 15.69
N LYS A 238 5.15 14.23 16.35
CA LYS A 238 6.60 14.10 16.45
C LYS A 238 6.99 12.74 17.05
N SER A 239 7.90 12.04 16.40
CA SER A 239 8.51 10.81 16.91
C SER A 239 9.73 11.18 17.75
N SER A 240 9.60 11.17 19.06
CA SER A 240 10.77 11.24 19.95
C SER A 240 11.45 9.88 20.00
N ILE A 241 12.78 9.86 19.96
CA ILE A 241 13.54 8.69 20.41
C ILE A 241 13.37 8.62 21.93
N THR A 242 12.50 7.73 22.41
CA THR A 242 12.42 7.49 23.84
C THR A 242 13.66 6.67 24.19
N LEU A 243 14.69 7.33 24.73
CA LEU A 243 15.75 6.69 25.51
C LEU A 243 15.11 6.16 26.80
N THR A 244 14.29 5.12 26.70
CA THR A 244 13.86 4.35 27.86
C THR A 244 14.93 3.29 28.11
N GLU A 245 16.10 3.75 28.57
CA GLU A 245 16.92 2.94 29.47
C GLU A 245 16.37 3.17 30.88
N ARG A 246 15.64 2.18 31.39
CA ARG A 246 15.58 1.84 32.82
C ARG A 246 14.88 0.51 33.02
#